data_AF-A0A935A144-F1
#
_entry.id   AF-A0A935A144-F1
#
_cell.length_a   1.000
_cell.length_b   1.000
_cell.length_c   1.000
_cell.angle_alpha   90.00
_cell.angle_beta   90.00
_cell.angle_gamma   90.00
#
_symmetry.space_group_name_H-M   'P 1'
#
loop_
_entity.id
_entity.type
_entity.pdbx_description
1 polymer ?
#
loop_
_entity_poly.entity_id
_entity_poly.type
_entity_poly.pdbx_seq_one_letter_code
_entity_poly.pdbx_strand_id
1 'polypeptide(L)'
;MRRMLLLAAAFAYMVLLIEAVRAAVAWWHGEATLGLLDYLLIGALPLLAWIWFRHFSMFRKDCAKGACALPDDQGKPPASGR
;
A
#
# COMPACT_ATOMS: atom_id res chain seq x y z
N MET A 1 -17.67 3.71 19.93
CA MET A 1 -16.29 3.32 20.27
C MET A 1 -15.59 2.48 19.20
N ARG A 2 -16.23 1.43 18.64
CA ARG A 2 -15.63 0.58 17.59
C ARG A 2 -15.05 1.34 16.38
N ARG A 3 -15.74 2.36 15.88
CA ARG A 3 -15.24 3.19 14.77
C ARG A 3 -13.96 3.95 15.14
N MET A 4 -13.89 4.52 16.34
CA MET A 4 -12.69 5.21 16.82
C MET A 4 -11.50 4.25 16.98
N LEU A 5 -11.74 3.03 17.48
CA LEU A 5 -10.72 1.98 17.55
C LEU A 5 -10.20 1.59 16.17
N LEU A 6 -11.08 1.43 15.17
CA LEU A 6 -10.67 1.12 13.80
C LEU A 6 -9.84 2.25 13.18
N LEU A 7 -10.24 3.51 13.40
CA LEU A 7 -9.49 4.66 12.93
C LEU A 7 -8.11 4.76 13.61
N ALA A 8 -8.06 4.55 14.92
CA ALA A 8 -6.80 4.52 15.66
C ALA A 8 -5.89 3.38 15.19
N ALA A 9 -6.44 2.19 14.95
CA ALA A 9 -5.67 1.06 14.42
C ALA A 9 -5.14 1.34 13.00
N ALA A 10 -5.97 1.91 12.12
CA ALA A 10 -5.55 2.30 10.78
C ALA A 10 -4.44 3.37 10.81
N PHE A 11 -4.57 4.35 11.70
CA PHE A 11 -3.55 5.39 11.90
C PHE A 11 -2.24 4.80 12.43
N ALA A 12 -2.30 3.98 13.48
CA ALA A 12 -1.12 3.32 14.03
C ALA A 12 -0.40 2.45 12.99
N TYR A 13 -1.17 1.72 12.17
CA TYR A 13 -0.64 0.92 11.09
C TYR A 13 0.07 1.77 10.02
N MET A 14 -0.51 2.90 9.61
CA MET A 14 0.12 3.84 8.67
C MET A 14 1.45 4.37 9.21
N VAL A 15 1.49 4.79 10.47
CA VAL A 15 2.72 5.27 11.12
C VAL A 15 3.79 4.18 11.15
N LEU A 16 3.42 2.96 11.58
CA LEU A 16 4.32 1.81 11.61
C LEU A 16 4.93 1.49 10.25
N LEU A 17 4.12 1.52 9.19
CA LEU A 17 4.58 1.27 7.83
C LEU A 17 5.57 2.35 7.36
N ILE A 18 5.29 3.62 7.63
CA ILE A 18 6.16 4.74 7.24
C ILE A 18 7.48 4.68 8.00
N GLU A 19 7.45 4.49 9.32
CA GLU A 19 8.66 4.38 10.14
C GLU A 19 9.50 3.17 9.74
N ALA A 20 8.87 2.04 9.40
CA ALA A 20 9.59 0.89 8.87
C ALA A 20 10.31 1.18 7.56
N VAL A 21 9.67 1.87 6.61
CA VAL A 21 10.31 2.27 5.35
C VAL A 21 11.47 3.23 5.61
N ARG A 22 11.30 4.18 6.52
CA ARG A 22 12.38 5.12 6.90
C ARG A 22 13.56 4.40 7.52
N ALA A 23 13.32 3.49 8.47
CA ALA A 23 14.36 2.67 9.09
C ALA A 23 15.08 1.81 8.05
N ALA A 24 14.35 1.20 7.10
CA ALA A 24 14.94 0.42 6.02
C ALA A 24 15.79 1.26 5.07
N VAL A 25 15.36 2.49 4.75
CA VAL A 25 16.12 3.44 3.94
C VAL A 25 17.38 3.90 4.68
N ALA A 26 17.27 4.26 5.97
CA ALA A 26 18.42 4.65 6.80
C ALA A 26 19.45 3.52 6.92
N TRP A 27 18.97 2.28 7.12
CA TRP A 27 19.81 1.08 7.08
C TRP A 27 20.51 0.90 5.73
N TRP A 28 19.78 1.10 4.63
CA TRP A 28 20.32 1.01 3.27
C TRP A 28 21.41 2.05 2.99
N HIS A 29 21.26 3.26 3.54
CA HIS A 29 22.29 4.30 3.48
C HIS A 29 23.49 4.03 4.40
N GLY A 30 23.43 3.00 5.25
CA GLY A 30 24.51 2.65 6.17
C GLY A 30 24.63 3.60 7.35
N GLU A 31 23.53 4.23 7.80
CA GLU A 31 23.57 5.08 8.99
C GLU A 31 23.97 4.27 10.24
N ALA A 32 24.93 4.79 11.02
CA ALA A 32 25.55 4.04 12.12
C ALA A 32 24.73 4.02 13.42
N THR A 33 23.60 4.74 13.48
CA THR A 33 22.80 4.94 14.70
C THR A 33 21.48 4.18 14.69
N LEU A 34 21.40 3.01 14.03
CA LEU A 34 20.21 2.18 14.10
C LEU A 34 20.07 1.52 15.48
N GLY A 35 18.96 1.80 16.15
CA GLY A 35 18.59 1.16 17.40
C GLY A 35 17.93 -0.20 17.19
N LEU A 36 17.70 -0.93 18.29
CA LEU A 36 16.98 -2.21 18.27
C LEU A 36 15.59 -2.09 17.63
N LEU A 37 14.90 -0.97 17.86
CA LEU A 37 13.57 -0.72 17.33
C LEU A 37 13.55 -0.60 15.80
N ASP A 38 14.61 0.00 15.22
CA ASP A 38 14.76 0.14 13.78
C ASP A 38 14.94 -1.22 13.11
N TYR A 39 15.75 -2.10 13.72
CA TYR A 39 15.89 -3.48 13.22
C TYR A 39 14.59 -4.28 13.29
N LEU A 40 13.80 -4.11 14.36
CA LEU A 40 12.47 -4.72 14.45
C LEU A 40 11.53 -4.19 13.37
N LEU A 41 11.56 -2.88 13.12
CA LEU A 41 10.78 -2.23 12.08
C LEU A 41 11.18 -2.71 10.68
N ILE A 42 12.47 -2.82 10.39
CA ILE A 42 13.00 -3.36 9.14
C ILE A 42 12.56 -4.82 8.96
N GLY A 43 12.69 -5.64 10.00
CA GLY A 43 12.23 -7.03 9.98
C GLY A 43 10.71 -7.19 9.82
N ALA A 44 9.93 -6.24 10.35
CA ALA A 44 8.47 -6.23 10.23
C ALA A 44 7.98 -5.66 8.89
N LEU A 45 8.82 -4.92 8.16
CA LEU A 45 8.47 -4.28 6.89
C LEU A 45 7.86 -5.24 5.85
N PRO A 46 8.39 -6.45 5.60
CA PRO A 46 7.81 -7.38 4.63
C PRO A 46 6.38 -7.77 4.99
N LEU A 47 6.10 -7.99 6.28
CA LEU A 47 4.78 -8.33 6.79
C LEU A 47 3.81 -7.15 6.64
N LEU A 48 4.25 -5.96 7.02
CA LEU A 48 3.45 -4.73 6.89
C LEU A 48 3.12 -4.43 5.42
N ALA A 49 4.09 -4.60 4.52
CA ALA A 49 3.92 -4.44 3.08
C ALA A 49 2.95 -5.49 2.52
N TRP A 50 3.07 -6.76 2.92
CA TRP A 50 2.13 -7.81 2.52
C TRP A 50 0.69 -7.48 2.89
N ILE A 51 0.45 -7.04 4.13
CA ILE A 51 -0.87 -6.62 4.60
C ILE A 51 -1.38 -5.45 3.75
N TRP A 52 -0.53 -4.47 3.44
CA TRP A 52 -0.87 -3.32 2.59
C TRP A 52 -1.32 -3.76 1.21
N PHE A 53 -0.49 -4.55 0.53
CA PHE A 53 -0.80 -5.07 -0.81
C PHE A 53 -2.08 -5.90 -0.82
N ARG A 54 -2.35 -6.67 0.24
CA ARG A 54 -3.51 -7.54 0.32
C ARG A 54 -4.83 -6.82 0.65
N HIS A 55 -4.80 -5.73 1.42
CA HIS A 55 -6.02 -5.11 1.99
C HIS A 55 -6.26 -3.65 1.58
N PHE A 56 -5.20 -2.89 1.29
CA PHE A 56 -5.30 -1.44 1.05
C PHE A 56 -4.88 -1.03 -0.37
N SER A 57 -4.06 -1.84 -1.05
CA SER A 57 -3.58 -1.51 -2.39
C SER A 57 -4.69 -1.44 -3.44
N MET A 58 -4.54 -0.49 -4.37
CA MET A 58 -5.36 -0.34 -5.57
C MET A 58 -5.16 -1.50 -6.56
N PHE A 59 -4.04 -2.22 -6.48
CA PHE A 59 -3.71 -3.37 -7.33
C PHE A 59 -4.33 -4.69 -6.84
N ARG A 60 -5.31 -4.65 -5.94
CA ARG A 60 -6.01 -5.86 -5.50
C ARG A 60 -6.74 -6.49 -6.69
N LYS A 61 -6.69 -7.83 -6.79
CA LYS A 61 -7.42 -8.62 -7.78
C LYS A 61 -8.91 -8.28 -7.85
N ASP A 62 -9.51 -7.89 -6.71
CA ASP A 62 -10.93 -7.51 -6.63
C ASP A 62 -11.22 -6.05 -7.00
N CYS A 63 -10.19 -5.23 -7.28
CA CYS A 63 -10.32 -3.83 -7.71
C CYS A 63 -10.57 -3.68 -9.23
N ALA A 64 -10.71 -4.80 -9.94
CA ALA A 64 -11.08 -4.87 -11.36
C ALA A 64 -12.49 -4.30 -11.66
N LYS A 65 -13.27 -3.89 -10.66
CA LYS A 65 -14.66 -3.43 -10.84
C LYS A 65 -14.90 -1.92 -10.78
N GLY A 66 -13.88 -1.07 -10.57
CA GLY A 66 -14.18 0.37 -10.46
C GLY A 66 -13.07 1.37 -10.73
N ALA A 67 -11.79 1.04 -10.52
CA ALA A 67 -10.71 2.03 -10.64
C ALA A 67 -9.68 1.72 -11.74
N CYS A 68 -9.55 0.45 -12.15
CA CYS A 68 -8.59 0.01 -13.17
C CYS A 68 -9.25 -0.69 -14.36
N ALA A 69 -10.58 -0.57 -14.52
CA ALA A 69 -11.21 -0.98 -15.75
C ALA A 69 -10.73 -0.03 -16.86
N LEU A 70 -9.87 -0.54 -17.75
CA LEU A 70 -9.67 0.09 -19.05
C LEU A 70 -11.08 0.26 -19.65
N PRO A 71 -11.48 1.46 -20.10
CA PRO A 71 -12.77 1.61 -20.78
C PRO A 71 -12.82 0.54 -21.87
N ASP A 72 -13.84 -0.31 -21.89
CA ASP A 72 -14.00 -1.28 -22.96
C ASP A 72 -13.93 -0.50 -24.30
N ASP A 73 -13.19 -1.03 -25.27
CA ASP A 73 -13.10 -0.53 -26.65
C ASP A 73 -14.44 -0.67 -27.41
N GLN A 74 -15.57 -0.30 -26.78
CA GLN A 74 -16.90 -0.20 -27.39
C GLN A 74 -17.12 1.16 -28.09
N GLY A 75 -16.04 1.92 -28.29
CA GLY A 75 -16.01 3.14 -29.10
C GLY A 75 -15.68 2.86 -30.57
N LYS A 76 -16.20 1.79 -31.18
CA LYS A 76 -16.19 1.67 -32.65
C LYS A 76 -17.36 2.51 -33.19
N PRO A 77 -17.14 3.68 -33.80
CA PRO A 77 -18.24 4.40 -34.43
C PRO A 77 -18.82 3.52 -35.56
N PRO A 78 -20.14 3.53 -35.78
CA PRO A 78 -20.74 2.75 -36.85
C PRO A 78 -20.11 3.16 -38.19
N ALA A 79 -19.80 2.17 -39.02
CA ALA A 79 -19.24 2.37 -40.33
C ALA A 79 -20.14 3.32 -41.13
N SER A 80 -19.64 4.53 -41.39
CA SER A 80 -20.24 5.48 -42.32
C SER A 80 -20.13 4.90 -43.74
N GLY A 81 -21.08 4.05 -44.08
CA GLY A 81 -21.33 3.61 -45.44
C GLY A 81 -21.92 4.77 -46.24
N ARG A 82 -21.11 5.25 -47.18
CA ARG A 82 -21.42 5.92 -48.46
C ARG A 82 -22.79 6.60 -48.59
#